data_AF-A0A933IUP7-F1
#
_entry.id   AF-A0A933IUP7-F1
#
_cell.length_a   1.000
_cell.length_b   1.000
_cell.length_c   1.000
_cell.angle_alpha   90.00
_cell.angle_beta   90.00
_cell.angle_gamma   90.00
#
_symmetry.space_group_name_H-M   'P 1'
#
loop_
_entity.id
_entity.type
_entity.pdbx_description
1 polymer ?
#
loop_
_entity_poly.entity_id
_entity_poly.type
_entity_poly.pdbx_seq_one_letter_code
_entity_poly.pdbx_strand_id
1 'polypeptide(L)'
;MLKYTPSKNALLIAKQYLKQEFRKMFSDVKDDKFYKKIDKSIDNFDNREGEMLFWNLLAAIAEGWKLKQVFAVLSDDKYQWKLKDIPLEKIYLTGMSPTIDKYIIKKFNRNPVAFAKAWKMNKAMREEIIKTGFSAHKDRDYFPILTYKIGDSYRVFDGMRRVLLALTKNQKNIKAWVGYKVNAKGRPLISANRCYFLSNLYNQAKVKDKILEKSIVRIGREINKNYRNGREVLLKRVIGWSHDQKIKSIFAEMIK
;
A
#
# COMPACT_ATOMS: atom_id res chain seq x y z
N MET A 1 -10.54 -16.20 17.13
CA MET A 1 -9.29 -15.41 17.01
C MET A 1 -9.30 -14.73 15.64
N LEU A 2 -9.03 -13.42 15.55
CA LEU A 2 -9.06 -12.69 14.28
C LEU A 2 -7.91 -13.15 13.38
N LYS A 3 -8.20 -13.50 12.12
CA LYS A 3 -7.19 -13.83 11.11
C LYS A 3 -6.75 -12.56 10.37
N TYR A 4 -5.55 -12.08 10.64
CA TYR A 4 -5.05 -10.85 10.00
C TYR A 4 -4.67 -11.06 8.53
N THR A 5 -4.06 -12.19 8.18
CA THR A 5 -3.68 -12.51 6.80
C THR A 5 -4.87 -13.08 6.03
N PRO A 6 -5.36 -12.38 4.98
CA PRO A 6 -6.50 -12.87 4.21
C PRO A 6 -6.14 -14.05 3.29
N SER A 7 -4.88 -14.16 2.85
CA SER A 7 -4.40 -15.30 2.05
C SER A 7 -2.90 -15.52 2.23
N LYS A 8 -2.42 -16.76 2.07
CA LYS A 8 -0.98 -17.11 2.19
C LYS A 8 -0.08 -16.20 1.34
N ASN A 9 -0.53 -15.87 0.13
CA ASN A 9 0.23 -14.99 -0.76
C ASN A 9 0.24 -13.54 -0.28
N ALA A 10 -0.80 -13.04 0.40
CA ALA A 10 -0.82 -11.65 0.88
C ALA A 10 0.34 -11.37 1.85
N LEU A 11 0.60 -12.27 2.79
CA LEU A 11 1.71 -12.15 3.74
C LEU A 11 3.07 -12.25 3.02
N LEU A 12 3.22 -13.19 2.09
CA LEU A 12 4.43 -13.29 1.26
C LEU A 12 4.70 -11.99 0.49
N ILE A 13 3.67 -11.42 -0.14
CA ILE A 13 3.77 -10.16 -0.89
C ILE A 13 4.14 -9.01 0.04
N ALA A 14 3.53 -8.92 1.22
CA ALA A 14 3.85 -7.91 2.22
C ALA A 14 5.32 -7.99 2.68
N LYS A 15 5.83 -9.21 2.92
CA LYS A 15 7.24 -9.44 3.25
C LYS A 15 8.16 -9.00 2.11
N GLN A 16 7.86 -9.39 0.87
CA GLN A 16 8.60 -8.95 -0.32
C GLN A 16 8.60 -7.42 -0.48
N TYR A 17 7.45 -6.79 -0.27
CA TYR A 17 7.30 -5.35 -0.34
C TYR A 17 8.18 -4.65 0.71
N LEU A 18 8.15 -5.09 1.97
CA LEU A 18 9.00 -4.53 3.02
C LEU A 18 10.48 -4.67 2.68
N LYS A 19 10.95 -5.86 2.29
CA LYS A 19 12.34 -6.07 1.85
C LYS A 19 12.74 -5.07 0.77
N GLN A 20 11.84 -4.85 -0.19
CA GLN A 20 12.08 -3.90 -1.26
C GLN A 20 12.15 -2.45 -0.76
N GLU A 21 11.25 -2.02 0.12
CA GLU A 21 11.26 -0.67 0.65
C GLU A 21 12.47 -0.43 1.57
N PHE A 22 12.91 -1.41 2.36
CA PHE A 22 14.15 -1.32 3.15
C PHE A 22 15.40 -1.11 2.28
N ARG A 23 15.53 -1.87 1.18
CA ARG A 23 16.57 -1.65 0.15
C ARG A 23 16.47 -0.30 -0.56
N LYS A 24 15.30 0.34 -0.52
CA LYS A 24 15.12 1.71 -1.03
C LYS A 24 15.57 2.76 -0.03
N MET A 25 15.30 2.56 1.26
CA MET A 25 15.69 3.53 2.30
C MET A 25 17.20 3.61 2.45
N PHE A 26 17.86 2.45 2.45
CA PHE A 26 19.30 2.32 2.73
C PHE A 26 20.11 2.04 1.47
N SER A 27 19.80 2.75 0.38
CA SER A 27 20.33 2.44 -0.96
C SER A 27 21.84 2.61 -1.12
N ASP A 28 22.45 3.37 -0.24
CA ASP A 28 23.87 3.61 -0.09
C ASP A 28 24.63 2.42 0.53
N VAL A 29 23.93 1.54 1.25
CA VAL A 29 24.50 0.31 1.80
C VAL A 29 24.69 -0.71 0.68
N LYS A 30 25.95 -1.12 0.45
CA LYS A 30 26.34 -2.11 -0.57
C LYS A 30 26.66 -3.50 0.00
N ASP A 31 26.42 -3.72 1.29
CA ASP A 31 26.69 -5.01 1.95
C ASP A 31 25.53 -6.01 1.78
N ASP A 32 25.78 -7.06 1.00
CA ASP A 32 24.82 -8.16 0.83
C ASP A 32 24.53 -8.92 2.13
N LYS A 33 25.50 -9.01 3.06
CA LYS A 33 25.29 -9.67 4.35
C LYS A 33 24.31 -8.89 5.21
N PHE A 34 24.41 -7.56 5.22
CA PHE A 34 23.43 -6.68 5.86
C PHE A 34 22.01 -6.96 5.35
N TYR A 35 21.81 -6.97 4.03
CA TYR A 35 20.49 -7.21 3.48
C TYR A 35 19.97 -8.63 3.71
N LYS A 36 20.83 -9.65 3.70
CA LYS A 36 20.41 -11.01 4.08
C LYS A 36 19.91 -11.08 5.53
N LYS A 37 20.53 -10.33 6.45
CA LYS A 37 20.06 -10.24 7.85
C LYS A 37 18.71 -9.52 7.95
N ILE A 38 18.54 -8.41 7.23
CA ILE A 38 17.25 -7.69 7.16
C ILE A 38 16.16 -8.58 6.57
N ASP A 39 16.44 -9.25 5.44
CA ASP A 39 15.49 -10.14 4.77
C ASP A 39 15.04 -11.28 5.71
N LYS A 40 15.98 -11.93 6.42
CA LYS A 40 15.68 -12.95 7.44
C LYS A 40 14.85 -12.39 8.60
N SER A 41 15.13 -11.15 9.01
CA SER A 41 14.41 -10.49 10.10
C SER A 41 12.97 -10.17 9.70
N ILE A 42 12.73 -9.74 8.46
CA ILE A 42 11.39 -9.51 7.90
C ILE A 42 10.64 -10.83 7.74
N ASP A 43 11.31 -11.88 7.28
CA ASP A 43 10.68 -13.20 7.07
C ASP A 43 10.15 -13.84 8.35
N ASN A 44 10.76 -13.54 9.49
CA ASN A 44 10.39 -14.09 10.79
C ASN A 44 9.66 -13.09 11.71
N PHE A 45 9.42 -11.85 11.25
CA PHE A 45 8.90 -10.78 12.10
C PHE A 45 7.52 -11.12 12.68
N ASP A 46 6.63 -11.65 11.85
CA ASP A 46 5.27 -12.09 12.23
C ASP A 46 5.26 -13.22 13.26
N ASN A 47 6.25 -14.13 13.22
CA ASN A 47 6.38 -15.17 14.24
C ASN A 47 6.98 -14.61 15.54
N ARG A 48 7.95 -13.69 15.43
CA ARG A 48 8.67 -13.13 16.59
C ARG A 48 7.84 -12.11 17.36
N GLU A 49 7.20 -11.19 16.65
CA GLU A 49 6.47 -10.04 17.21
C GLU A 49 4.94 -10.21 17.12
N GLY A 50 4.47 -11.20 16.39
CA GLY A 50 3.05 -11.39 16.10
C GLY A 50 2.59 -10.66 14.84
N GLU A 51 1.60 -11.27 14.20
CA GLU A 51 1.10 -10.84 12.89
C GLU A 51 0.53 -9.41 12.89
N MET A 52 -0.13 -9.01 13.98
CA MET A 52 -0.66 -7.66 14.14
C MET A 52 0.44 -6.59 14.07
N LEU A 53 1.60 -6.83 14.71
CA LEU A 53 2.72 -5.89 14.67
C LEU A 53 3.34 -5.83 13.27
N PHE A 54 3.44 -6.98 12.59
CA PHE A 54 3.89 -7.02 11.19
C PHE A 54 3.02 -6.14 10.27
N TRP A 55 1.69 -6.29 10.36
CA TRP A 55 0.75 -5.51 9.56
C TRP A 55 0.80 -4.01 9.89
N ASN A 56 1.04 -3.64 11.15
CA ASN A 56 1.25 -2.24 11.53
C ASN A 56 2.57 -1.67 10.97
N LEU A 57 3.65 -2.44 10.96
CA LEU A 57 4.90 -2.04 10.30
C LEU A 57 4.67 -1.82 8.79
N LEU A 58 3.95 -2.74 8.13
CA LEU A 58 3.56 -2.56 6.74
C LEU A 58 2.75 -1.28 6.52
N ALA A 59 1.78 -0.98 7.39
CA ALA A 59 1.02 0.26 7.30
C ALA A 59 1.89 1.51 7.47
N ALA A 60 2.82 1.50 8.44
CA ALA A 60 3.73 2.61 8.68
C ALA A 60 4.59 2.91 7.45
N ILE A 61 5.15 1.87 6.82
CA ILE A 61 5.97 2.02 5.61
C ILE A 61 5.10 2.39 4.40
N ALA A 62 4.06 1.59 4.11
CA ALA A 62 3.27 1.75 2.89
C ALA A 62 2.44 3.02 2.91
N GLU A 63 1.66 3.25 3.96
CA GLU A 63 0.73 4.38 4.03
C GLU A 63 1.39 5.62 4.62
N GLY A 64 2.13 5.47 5.73
CA GLY A 64 2.71 6.59 6.45
C GLY A 64 3.85 7.24 5.69
N TRP A 65 4.80 6.44 5.20
CA TRP A 65 5.98 6.96 4.51
C TRP A 65 5.82 7.03 2.99
N LYS A 66 5.36 5.96 2.35
CA LYS A 66 5.27 5.90 0.88
C LYS A 66 3.97 6.50 0.32
N LEU A 67 2.97 6.77 1.16
CA LEU A 67 1.64 7.25 0.75
C LEU A 67 0.96 6.32 -0.28
N LYS A 68 1.11 5.00 -0.11
CA LYS A 68 0.57 3.95 -0.98
C LYS A 68 -0.46 3.09 -0.26
N GLN A 69 -1.42 2.57 -1.04
CA GLN A 69 -2.52 1.74 -0.53
C GLN A 69 -2.13 0.26 -0.33
N VAL A 70 -0.84 -0.10 -0.34
CA VAL A 70 -0.39 -1.50 -0.30
C VAL A 70 -0.91 -2.23 0.93
N PHE A 71 -0.85 -1.60 2.11
CA PHE A 71 -1.39 -2.17 3.34
C PHE A 71 -2.90 -2.43 3.23
N ALA A 72 -3.69 -1.40 2.89
CA ALA A 72 -5.13 -1.52 2.79
C ALA A 72 -5.55 -2.61 1.78
N VAL A 73 -4.86 -2.70 0.63
CA VAL A 73 -5.21 -3.66 -0.43
C VAL A 73 -4.77 -5.09 -0.09
N LEU A 74 -3.55 -5.30 0.40
CA LEU A 74 -3.06 -6.64 0.76
C LEU A 74 -3.78 -7.22 1.98
N SER A 75 -4.24 -6.35 2.87
CA SER A 75 -4.99 -6.74 4.07
C SER A 75 -6.51 -6.86 3.83
N ASP A 76 -7.01 -6.61 2.62
CA ASP A 76 -8.43 -6.80 2.29
C ASP A 76 -8.70 -8.27 1.94
N ASP A 77 -9.64 -8.90 2.65
CA ASP A 77 -10.09 -10.26 2.35
C ASP A 77 -11.00 -10.35 1.11
N LYS A 78 -11.22 -9.21 0.45
CA LYS A 78 -11.78 -9.10 -0.90
C LYS A 78 -10.94 -9.82 -1.95
N TYR A 79 -9.61 -9.87 -1.78
CA TYR A 79 -8.69 -10.28 -2.85
C TYR A 79 -7.97 -11.59 -2.56
N GLN A 80 -7.88 -12.43 -3.60
CA GLN A 80 -6.95 -13.55 -3.67
C GLN A 80 -5.81 -13.23 -4.65
N TRP A 81 -4.58 -13.49 -4.23
CA TRP A 81 -3.39 -13.09 -4.98
C TRP A 81 -2.78 -14.25 -5.77
N LYS A 82 -2.47 -14.03 -7.05
CA LYS A 82 -1.76 -14.99 -7.90
C LYS A 82 -0.61 -14.32 -8.64
N LEU A 83 0.53 -14.99 -8.71
CA LEU A 83 1.68 -14.53 -9.49
C LEU A 83 1.46 -14.89 -10.96
N LYS A 84 1.55 -13.90 -11.84
CA LYS A 84 1.35 -14.07 -13.29
C LYS A 84 2.24 -13.15 -14.09
N ASP A 85 2.57 -13.56 -15.30
CA ASP A 85 3.02 -12.64 -16.33
C ASP A 85 1.78 -12.07 -17.03
N ILE A 86 1.62 -10.74 -16.97
CA ILE A 86 0.47 -10.04 -17.56
C ILE A 86 0.91 -9.22 -18.78
N PRO A 87 0.06 -9.12 -19.83
CA PRO A 87 0.35 -8.28 -20.99
C PRO A 87 0.42 -6.81 -20.60
N LEU A 88 1.49 -6.13 -21.02
CA LEU A 88 1.70 -4.71 -20.73
C LEU A 88 0.61 -3.83 -21.36
N GLU A 89 0.06 -4.23 -22.50
CA GLU A 89 -1.05 -3.54 -23.17
C GLU A 89 -2.36 -3.52 -22.37
N LYS A 90 -2.56 -4.53 -21.49
CA LYS A 90 -3.75 -4.62 -20.62
C LYS A 90 -3.58 -3.88 -19.30
N ILE A 91 -2.45 -3.20 -19.09
CA ILE A 91 -2.20 -2.43 -17.88
C ILE A 91 -2.81 -1.04 -17.99
N TYR A 92 -3.62 -0.69 -17.01
CA TYR A 92 -4.10 0.68 -16.82
C TYR A 92 -3.06 1.50 -16.05
N LEU A 93 -2.44 2.46 -16.74
CA LEU A 93 -1.39 3.28 -16.14
C LEU A 93 -1.94 4.17 -15.01
N THR A 94 -1.28 4.15 -13.86
CA THR A 94 -1.57 4.97 -12.69
C THR A 94 -0.52 6.06 -12.48
N GLY A 95 -0.86 7.07 -11.68
CA GLY A 95 0.05 8.20 -11.45
C GLY A 95 1.35 7.80 -10.74
N MET A 96 2.38 8.62 -10.94
CA MET A 96 3.69 8.53 -10.29
C MET A 96 4.18 9.87 -9.77
N SER A 97 4.22 10.88 -10.63
CA SER A 97 4.71 12.22 -10.32
C SER A 97 4.06 13.22 -11.27
N PRO A 98 3.92 14.51 -10.90
CA PRO A 98 3.27 15.51 -11.75
C PRO A 98 3.85 15.56 -13.19
N THR A 99 5.18 15.44 -13.31
CA THR A 99 5.90 15.42 -14.59
C THR A 99 5.55 14.22 -15.44
N ILE A 100 5.52 13.01 -14.87
CA ILE A 100 5.17 11.79 -15.62
C ILE A 100 3.67 11.77 -15.91
N ASP A 101 2.84 12.22 -14.96
CA ASP A 101 1.37 12.22 -15.00
C ASP A 101 0.81 13.15 -16.08
N LYS A 102 1.51 14.26 -16.36
CA LYS A 102 1.27 15.11 -17.55
C LYS A 102 1.20 14.28 -18.83
N TYR A 103 2.06 13.26 -18.97
CA TYR A 103 2.07 12.41 -20.14
C TYR A 103 1.12 11.23 -19.99
N ILE A 104 1.31 10.40 -18.96
CA ILE A 104 0.59 9.13 -18.86
C ILE A 104 -0.90 9.35 -18.61
N ILE A 105 -1.31 10.34 -17.80
CA ILE A 105 -2.73 10.58 -17.50
C ILE A 105 -3.31 11.55 -18.51
N LYS A 106 -2.75 12.76 -18.61
CA LYS A 106 -3.39 13.85 -19.38
C LYS A 106 -3.27 13.64 -20.88
N LYS A 107 -2.06 13.31 -21.38
CA LYS A 107 -1.80 13.21 -22.82
C LYS A 107 -2.20 11.86 -23.42
N PHE A 108 -1.93 10.77 -22.73
CA PHE A 108 -2.14 9.41 -23.26
C PHE A 108 -3.35 8.69 -22.68
N ASN A 109 -4.14 9.36 -21.83
CA ASN A 109 -5.32 8.80 -21.18
C ASN A 109 -5.07 7.40 -20.60
N ARG A 110 -3.91 7.24 -19.96
CA ARG A 110 -3.46 6.01 -19.28
C ARG A 110 -3.26 4.80 -20.19
N ASN A 111 -3.17 5.02 -21.50
CA ASN A 111 -2.95 3.97 -22.49
C ASN A 111 -1.45 3.59 -22.58
N PRO A 112 -1.09 2.33 -22.28
CA PRO A 112 0.30 1.86 -22.30
C PRO A 112 0.92 1.84 -23.71
N VAL A 113 0.14 1.51 -24.74
CA VAL A 113 0.59 1.45 -26.14
C VAL A 113 0.90 2.86 -26.65
N ALA A 114 0.04 3.82 -26.34
CA ALA A 114 0.26 5.23 -26.69
C ALA A 114 1.54 5.78 -26.03
N PHE A 115 1.78 5.47 -24.75
CA PHE A 115 3.01 5.83 -24.06
C PHE A 115 4.24 5.22 -24.74
N ALA A 116 4.22 3.92 -25.04
CA ALA A 116 5.36 3.24 -25.68
C ALA A 116 5.69 3.80 -27.07
N LYS A 117 4.66 4.13 -27.88
CA LYS A 117 4.84 4.79 -29.18
C LYS A 117 5.45 6.17 -29.01
N ALA A 118 4.90 7.00 -28.13
CA ALA A 118 5.40 8.34 -27.87
C ALA A 118 6.82 8.32 -27.31
N TRP A 119 7.17 7.33 -26.50
CA TRP A 119 8.53 7.17 -25.97
C TRP A 119 9.55 7.04 -27.10
N LYS A 120 9.25 6.36 -28.20
CA LYS A 120 10.17 6.24 -29.35
C LYS A 120 10.30 7.54 -30.15
N MET A 121 9.20 8.27 -30.30
CA MET A 121 9.13 9.41 -31.23
C MET A 121 9.43 10.77 -30.58
N ASN A 122 9.19 10.95 -29.28
CA ASN A 122 9.23 12.26 -28.64
C ASN A 122 10.46 12.39 -27.72
N LYS A 123 11.55 12.98 -28.27
CA LYS A 123 12.80 13.21 -27.53
C LYS A 123 12.61 14.12 -26.31
N ALA A 124 11.90 15.23 -26.45
CA ALA A 124 11.66 16.19 -25.37
C ALA A 124 10.94 15.54 -24.17
N MET A 125 9.90 14.74 -24.42
CA MET A 125 9.21 13.97 -23.39
C MET A 125 10.16 13.00 -22.67
N ARG A 126 10.99 12.26 -23.43
CA ARG A 126 11.95 11.32 -22.82
C ARG A 126 12.90 12.04 -21.87
N GLU A 127 13.45 13.17 -22.31
CA GLU A 127 14.40 13.95 -21.51
C GLU A 127 13.74 14.52 -20.25
N GLU A 128 12.51 15.05 -20.37
CA GLU A 128 11.73 15.54 -19.22
C GLU A 128 11.48 14.42 -18.20
N ILE A 129 11.13 13.22 -18.66
CA ILE A 129 10.89 12.06 -17.79
C ILE A 129 12.20 11.55 -17.16
N ILE A 130 13.30 11.45 -17.92
CA ILE A 130 14.58 10.96 -17.39
C ILE A 130 15.10 11.85 -16.25
N LYS A 131 14.93 13.17 -16.36
CA LYS A 131 15.30 14.14 -15.31
C LYS A 131 14.59 13.92 -13.97
N THR A 132 13.48 13.18 -13.95
CA THR A 132 12.77 12.83 -12.70
C THR A 132 13.45 11.70 -11.91
N GLY A 133 14.63 11.23 -12.35
CA GLY A 133 15.27 10.05 -11.79
C GLY A 133 14.64 8.75 -12.28
N PHE A 134 14.11 8.74 -13.51
CA PHE A 134 13.55 7.54 -14.18
C PHE A 134 14.67 6.57 -14.61
N SER A 135 15.35 6.01 -13.61
CA SER A 135 16.38 4.97 -13.63
C SER A 135 15.93 3.62 -14.12
N ALA A 136 16.81 2.68 -14.48
CA ALA A 136 16.67 1.26 -14.10
C ALA A 136 17.45 1.02 -12.80
N HIS A 137 17.07 0.03 -11.99
CA HIS A 137 17.73 -0.29 -10.72
C HIS A 137 17.82 -1.81 -10.54
N LYS A 138 19.03 -2.36 -10.64
CA LYS A 138 19.29 -3.81 -10.67
C LYS A 138 18.65 -4.54 -9.49
N ASP A 139 18.79 -4.01 -8.27
CA ASP A 139 18.31 -4.68 -7.05
C ASP A 139 16.80 -4.53 -6.77
N ARG A 140 16.08 -3.77 -7.60
CA ARG A 140 14.67 -3.40 -7.35
C ARG A 140 13.73 -3.79 -8.47
N ASP A 141 14.28 -3.96 -9.67
CA ASP A 141 13.48 -4.14 -10.88
C ASP A 141 13.10 -5.60 -11.16
N TYR A 142 13.65 -6.57 -10.42
CA TYR A 142 13.28 -7.99 -10.52
C TYR A 142 11.99 -8.36 -9.75
N PHE A 143 11.54 -7.49 -8.84
CA PHE A 143 10.34 -7.77 -8.04
C PHE A 143 9.07 -7.60 -8.89
N PRO A 144 8.11 -8.55 -8.78
CA PRO A 144 6.81 -8.41 -9.42
C PRO A 144 6.12 -7.10 -9.03
N ILE A 145 5.40 -6.49 -9.97
CA ILE A 145 4.54 -5.34 -9.66
C ILE A 145 3.29 -5.81 -8.90
N LEU A 146 2.58 -4.87 -8.26
CA LEU A 146 1.32 -5.17 -7.58
C LEU A 146 0.14 -4.56 -8.34
N THR A 147 -0.82 -5.42 -8.71
CA THR A 147 -2.00 -5.01 -9.48
C THR A 147 -3.27 -5.66 -8.94
N TYR A 148 -4.42 -5.08 -9.26
CA TYR A 148 -5.71 -5.77 -9.16
C TYR A 148 -6.41 -5.78 -10.51
N LYS A 149 -7.17 -6.85 -10.76
CA LYS A 149 -7.93 -7.00 -12.00
C LYS A 149 -9.21 -6.16 -11.97
N ILE A 150 -9.49 -5.42 -13.05
CA ILE A 150 -10.72 -4.65 -13.26
C ILE A 150 -11.21 -4.95 -14.68
N GLY A 151 -12.33 -5.68 -14.81
CA GLY A 151 -12.75 -6.20 -16.12
C GLY A 151 -11.61 -7.00 -16.75
N ASP A 152 -11.20 -6.63 -17.96
CA ASP A 152 -10.08 -7.26 -18.68
C ASP A 152 -8.71 -6.59 -18.45
N SER A 153 -8.68 -5.50 -17.68
CA SER A 153 -7.49 -4.70 -17.44
C SER A 153 -6.88 -4.94 -16.05
N TYR A 154 -5.64 -4.52 -15.88
CA TYR A 154 -4.91 -4.59 -14.62
C TYR A 154 -4.54 -3.19 -14.14
N ARG A 155 -5.04 -2.77 -12.97
CA ARG A 155 -4.68 -1.48 -12.38
C ARG A 155 -3.52 -1.65 -11.42
N VAL A 156 -2.45 -0.90 -11.66
CA VAL A 156 -1.24 -0.91 -10.83
C VAL A 156 -1.47 -0.08 -9.58
N PHE A 157 -1.00 -0.55 -8.43
CA PHE A 157 -0.96 0.26 -7.20
C PHE A 157 0.42 0.25 -6.54
N ASP A 158 1.33 -0.62 -7.01
CA ASP A 158 2.76 -0.49 -6.75
C ASP A 158 3.59 -0.99 -7.94
N GLY A 159 4.70 -0.31 -8.22
CA GLY A 159 5.62 -0.71 -9.29
C GLY A 159 5.42 -0.03 -10.63
N MET A 160 4.73 1.12 -10.68
CA MET A 160 4.46 1.83 -11.93
C MET A 160 5.72 2.16 -12.74
N ARG A 161 6.81 2.54 -12.08
CA ARG A 161 8.12 2.75 -12.73
C ARG A 161 8.58 1.52 -13.53
N ARG A 162 8.43 0.32 -12.98
CA ARG A 162 8.84 -0.94 -13.64
C ARG A 162 8.01 -1.22 -14.88
N VAL A 163 6.71 -0.94 -14.84
CA VAL A 163 5.84 -1.03 -16.02
C VAL A 163 6.30 -0.08 -17.11
N LEU A 164 6.54 1.19 -16.77
CA LEU A 164 7.00 2.17 -17.77
C LEU A 164 8.35 1.73 -18.36
N LEU A 165 9.31 1.28 -17.55
CA LEU A 165 10.59 0.76 -18.03
C LEU A 165 10.42 -0.47 -18.95
N ALA A 166 9.47 -1.35 -18.64
CA ALA A 166 9.18 -2.50 -19.48
C ALA A 166 8.61 -2.07 -20.85
N LEU A 167 7.71 -1.07 -20.86
CA LEU A 167 7.18 -0.47 -22.08
C LEU A 167 8.28 0.20 -22.93
N THR A 168 9.18 0.97 -22.32
CA THR A 168 10.26 1.63 -23.05
C THR A 168 11.26 0.64 -23.65
N LYS A 169 11.38 -0.55 -23.07
CA LYS A 169 12.19 -1.68 -23.55
C LYS A 169 11.44 -2.61 -24.51
N ASN A 170 10.24 -2.25 -24.96
CA ASN A 170 9.39 -3.08 -25.85
C ASN A 170 9.12 -4.49 -25.32
N GLN A 171 9.07 -4.67 -24.00
CA GLN A 171 8.62 -5.94 -23.43
C GLN A 171 7.13 -6.16 -23.74
N LYS A 172 6.73 -7.41 -23.91
CA LYS A 172 5.31 -7.77 -24.12
C LYS A 172 4.56 -7.98 -22.82
N ASN A 173 5.23 -8.59 -21.84
CA ASN A 173 4.66 -8.99 -20.56
C ASN A 173 5.50 -8.47 -19.40
N ILE A 174 4.87 -8.38 -18.21
CA ILE A 174 5.56 -8.09 -16.96
C ILE A 174 5.03 -8.99 -15.84
N LYS A 175 5.93 -9.42 -14.96
CA LYS A 175 5.59 -10.25 -13.80
C LYS A 175 4.85 -9.42 -12.74
N ALA A 176 3.70 -9.91 -12.28
CA ALA A 176 2.82 -9.21 -11.36
C ALA A 176 2.19 -10.17 -10.33
N TRP A 177 2.05 -9.69 -9.10
CA TRP A 177 1.06 -10.22 -8.17
C TRP A 177 -0.30 -9.58 -8.47
N VAL A 178 -1.22 -10.40 -8.95
CA VAL A 178 -2.56 -9.97 -9.37
C VAL A 178 -3.57 -10.32 -8.29
N GLY A 179 -4.22 -9.30 -7.73
CA GLY A 179 -5.37 -9.42 -6.85
C GLY A 179 -6.66 -9.66 -7.64
N TYR A 180 -7.26 -10.83 -7.47
CA TYR A 180 -8.56 -11.20 -8.00
C TYR A 180 -9.62 -11.01 -6.91
N LYS A 181 -10.70 -10.28 -7.23
CA LYS A 181 -11.83 -10.13 -6.30
C LYS A 181 -12.53 -11.47 -6.15
N VAL A 182 -12.57 -11.99 -4.93
CA VAL A 182 -13.25 -13.25 -4.57
C VAL A 182 -14.36 -13.03 -3.53
N ASN A 183 -14.34 -11.88 -2.83
CA ASN A 183 -15.37 -11.52 -1.86
C ASN A 183 -15.79 -10.05 -2.06
N ALA A 184 -16.98 -9.82 -2.62
CA ALA A 184 -17.51 -8.47 -2.87
C ALA A 184 -17.63 -7.62 -1.59
N LYS A 185 -17.93 -8.26 -0.45
CA LYS A 185 -18.09 -7.62 0.86
C LYS A 185 -16.81 -7.62 1.69
N GLY A 186 -15.66 -7.90 1.07
CA GLY A 186 -14.39 -7.94 1.76
C GLY A 186 -14.01 -6.60 2.39
N ARG A 187 -13.37 -6.68 3.55
CA ARG A 187 -12.99 -5.56 4.41
C ARG A 187 -11.47 -5.56 4.65
N PRO A 188 -10.79 -4.40 4.56
CA PRO A 188 -9.38 -4.28 4.91
C PRO A 188 -9.15 -4.29 6.43
N LEU A 189 -7.87 -4.33 6.82
CA LEU A 189 -7.45 -3.93 8.16
C LEU A 189 -7.31 -2.41 8.24
N ILE A 190 -7.51 -1.83 9.43
CA ILE A 190 -7.15 -0.45 9.74
C ILE A 190 -5.86 -0.42 10.55
N SER A 191 -5.02 0.59 10.28
CA SER A 191 -3.79 0.81 11.03
C SER A 191 -4.06 1.48 12.37
N ALA A 192 -3.32 1.06 13.41
CA ALA A 192 -3.43 1.64 14.74
C ALA A 192 -3.12 3.15 14.75
N ASN A 193 -2.16 3.59 13.93
CA ASN A 193 -1.76 5.00 13.85
C ASN A 193 -2.92 5.92 13.42
N ARG A 194 -3.79 5.48 12.49
CA ARG A 194 -4.97 6.27 12.10
C ARG A 194 -5.95 6.44 13.26
N CYS A 195 -6.17 5.37 14.03
CA CYS A 195 -7.07 5.43 15.19
C CYS A 195 -6.49 6.30 16.31
N TYR A 196 -5.17 6.24 16.53
CA TYR A 196 -4.47 7.11 17.49
C TYR A 196 -4.49 8.59 17.05
N PHE A 197 -4.37 8.88 15.75
CA PHE A 197 -4.53 10.25 15.27
C PHE A 197 -5.94 10.80 15.55
N LEU A 198 -6.98 9.98 15.31
CA LEU A 198 -8.37 10.35 15.63
C LEU A 198 -8.59 10.57 17.13
N SER A 199 -7.92 9.80 18.01
CA SER A 199 -8.00 10.04 19.47
C SER A 199 -7.52 11.44 19.84
N ASN A 200 -6.42 11.87 19.23
CA ASN A 200 -5.82 13.17 19.50
C ASN A 200 -6.71 14.31 19.01
N LEU A 201 -7.27 14.20 17.81
CA LEU A 201 -8.23 15.19 17.28
C LEU A 201 -9.48 15.29 18.16
N TYR A 202 -10.02 14.17 18.61
CA TYR A 202 -11.19 14.17 19.50
C TYR A 202 -10.91 14.92 20.80
N ASN A 203 -9.73 14.68 21.40
CA ASN A 203 -9.33 15.34 22.63
C ASN A 203 -9.27 16.86 22.52
N GLN A 204 -8.89 17.38 21.36
CA GLN A 204 -8.90 18.81 21.07
C GLN A 204 -10.33 19.35 20.85
N ALA A 205 -11.18 18.55 20.20
CA ALA A 205 -12.55 18.93 19.84
C ALA A 205 -13.51 18.98 21.03
N LYS A 206 -13.49 18.01 21.95
CA LYS A 206 -14.56 17.78 22.95
C LYS A 206 -14.94 18.99 23.83
N VAL A 207 -14.00 19.91 24.03
CA VAL A 207 -14.19 21.14 24.86
C VAL A 207 -14.59 22.35 24.02
N LYS A 208 -14.29 22.35 22.71
CA LYS A 208 -14.33 23.54 21.85
C LYS A 208 -15.26 23.40 20.64
N ASP A 209 -15.51 22.18 20.17
CA ASP A 209 -16.21 21.89 18.92
C ASP A 209 -17.00 20.57 19.01
N LYS A 210 -18.30 20.71 19.30
CA LYS A 210 -19.24 19.58 19.37
C LYS A 210 -19.55 18.94 18.03
N ILE A 211 -19.36 19.66 16.91
CA ILE A 211 -19.62 19.11 15.57
C ILE A 211 -18.49 18.16 15.19
N LEU A 212 -17.24 18.58 15.42
CA LEU A 212 -16.06 17.75 15.20
C LEU A 212 -16.08 16.51 16.10
N GLU A 213 -16.47 16.66 17.37
CA GLU A 213 -16.66 15.55 18.31
C GLU A 213 -17.60 14.48 17.75
N LYS A 214 -18.83 14.86 17.38
CA LYS A 214 -19.84 13.95 16.80
C LYS A 214 -19.35 13.29 15.50
N SER A 215 -18.62 14.04 14.68
CA SER A 215 -18.06 13.55 13.42
C SER A 215 -17.01 12.45 13.66
N ILE A 216 -16.15 12.63 14.65
CA ILE A 216 -15.12 11.63 14.99
C ILE A 216 -15.76 10.36 15.57
N VAL A 217 -16.80 10.48 16.41
CA VAL A 217 -17.56 9.31 16.90
C VAL A 217 -18.19 8.53 15.73
N ARG A 218 -18.79 9.23 14.76
CA ARG A 218 -19.33 8.61 13.55
C ARG A 218 -18.25 7.88 12.75
N ILE A 219 -17.06 8.47 12.59
CA ILE A 219 -15.92 7.82 11.94
C ILE A 219 -15.53 6.53 12.69
N GLY A 220 -15.51 6.55 14.03
CA GLY A 220 -15.25 5.36 14.84
C GLY A 220 -16.22 4.21 14.57
N ARG A 221 -17.52 4.51 14.46
CA ARG A 221 -18.55 3.52 14.08
C ARG A 221 -18.33 2.96 12.67
N GLU A 222 -17.99 3.80 11.71
CA GLU A 222 -17.65 3.35 10.35
C GLU A 222 -16.37 2.51 10.34
N ILE A 223 -15.40 2.78 11.20
CA ILE A 223 -14.20 1.94 11.35
C ILE A 223 -14.59 0.54 11.83
N ASN A 224 -15.43 0.44 12.87
CA ASN A 224 -15.90 -0.83 13.40
C ASN A 224 -16.68 -1.65 12.35
N LYS A 225 -17.51 -0.97 11.54
CA LYS A 225 -18.33 -1.59 10.50
C LYS A 225 -17.49 -2.07 9.32
N ASN A 226 -16.56 -1.26 8.83
CA ASN A 226 -15.91 -1.46 7.54
C ASN A 226 -14.52 -2.10 7.60
N TYR A 227 -13.94 -2.32 8.79
CA TYR A 227 -12.62 -2.92 8.94
C TYR A 227 -12.64 -4.17 9.82
N ARG A 228 -11.89 -5.20 9.42
CA ARG A 228 -11.90 -6.52 10.09
C ARG A 228 -11.37 -6.46 11.52
N ASN A 229 -10.38 -5.62 11.77
CA ASN A 229 -9.78 -5.38 13.08
C ASN A 229 -10.28 -4.08 13.74
N GLY A 230 -11.33 -3.42 13.21
CA GLY A 230 -11.79 -2.13 13.72
C GLY A 230 -12.06 -2.15 15.22
N ARG A 231 -12.91 -3.09 15.68
CA ARG A 231 -13.19 -3.29 17.11
C ARG A 231 -11.94 -3.52 17.94
N GLU A 232 -11.03 -4.37 17.45
CA GLU A 232 -9.82 -4.74 18.20
C GLU A 232 -8.84 -3.58 18.32
N VAL A 233 -8.62 -2.81 17.25
CA VAL A 233 -7.70 -1.66 17.28
C VAL A 233 -8.25 -0.58 18.21
N LEU A 234 -9.56 -0.29 18.12
CA LEU A 234 -10.21 0.68 19.00
C LEU A 234 -10.14 0.23 20.48
N LEU A 235 -10.43 -1.04 20.80
CA LEU A 235 -10.44 -1.55 22.19
C LEU A 235 -9.08 -1.89 22.79
N LYS A 236 -8.21 -2.59 22.07
CA LYS A 236 -7.00 -3.17 22.68
C LYS A 236 -5.78 -2.30 22.53
N ARG A 237 -5.69 -1.56 21.42
CA ARG A 237 -4.51 -0.75 21.09
C ARG A 237 -4.67 0.70 21.50
N VAL A 238 -5.84 1.30 21.29
CA VAL A 238 -6.04 2.70 21.69
C VAL A 238 -6.43 2.78 23.18
N ILE A 239 -7.49 2.08 23.61
CA ILE A 239 -7.86 2.05 25.04
C ILE A 239 -6.81 1.33 25.88
N GLY A 240 -6.39 0.13 25.47
CA GLY A 240 -5.51 -0.72 26.29
C GLY A 240 -4.11 -0.15 26.55
N TRP A 241 -3.55 0.64 25.62
CA TRP A 241 -2.21 1.23 25.74
C TRP A 241 -2.24 2.74 26.06
N SER A 242 -3.42 3.37 26.05
CA SER A 242 -3.56 4.74 26.53
C SER A 242 -3.41 4.80 28.04
N HIS A 243 -2.55 5.70 28.52
CA HIS A 243 -2.43 5.99 29.95
C HIS A 243 -3.50 7.01 30.42
N ASP A 244 -4.24 7.61 29.47
CA ASP A 244 -5.31 8.55 29.74
C ASP A 244 -6.67 7.82 29.86
N GLN A 245 -7.27 7.86 31.06
CA GLN A 245 -8.58 7.29 31.37
C GLN A 245 -9.73 7.91 30.56
N LYS A 246 -9.61 9.17 30.12
CA LYS A 246 -10.59 9.81 29.24
C LYS A 246 -10.53 9.21 27.84
N ILE A 247 -9.34 8.95 27.29
CA ILE A 247 -9.20 8.24 26.00
C ILE A 247 -9.83 6.84 26.11
N LYS A 248 -9.67 6.16 27.25
CA LYS A 248 -10.30 4.85 27.48
C LYS A 248 -11.83 4.89 27.41
N SER A 249 -12.48 5.88 28.06
CA SER A 249 -13.95 5.99 28.05
C SER A 249 -14.50 6.37 26.67
N ILE A 250 -13.81 7.25 25.94
CA ILE A 250 -14.23 7.77 24.63
C ILE A 250 -14.26 6.67 23.56
N PHE A 251 -13.22 5.83 23.47
CA PHE A 251 -13.21 4.75 22.49
C PHE A 251 -14.20 3.65 22.83
N ALA A 252 -14.57 3.48 24.10
CA ALA A 252 -15.66 2.61 24.49
C ALA A 252 -17.02 3.09 23.93
N GLU A 253 -17.25 4.41 23.84
CA GLU A 253 -18.46 4.97 23.21
C GLU A 253 -18.48 4.80 21.68
N MET A 254 -17.34 4.83 21.01
CA MET A 254 -17.25 4.63 19.54
C MET A 254 -17.67 3.22 19.08
N ILE A 255 -17.74 2.28 20.02
CA ILE A 255 -18.01 0.86 19.75
C ILE A 255 -19.44 0.47 20.12
N LYS A 256 -20.16 1.34 20.85
CA LYS A 256 -21.61 1.25 21.04
C LYS A 256 -22.34 1.64 19.75
#